data_AF-A0A9D4R954-F1
#
_entry.id   AF-A0A9D4R954-F1
#
_cell.length_a   1.000
_cell.length_b   1.000
_cell.length_c   1.000
_cell.angle_alpha   90.00
_cell.angle_beta   90.00
_cell.angle_gamma   90.00
#
_symmetry.space_group_name_H-M   'P 1'
#
loop_
_entity.id
_entity.type
_entity.pdbx_description
1 polymer ?
#
loop_
_entity_poly.entity_id
_entity_poly.type
_entity_poly.pdbx_seq_one_letter_code
_entity_poly.pdbx_strand_id
1 'polypeptide(L)' 'MSLSYLPCEHIIPTFEQLKLQAEEVGGPILNVVMYMQRTWIRGSMWTPDNWSVYRQTERTNNDVEGIFFTYIE' A
#
# COMPACT_ATOMS: atom_id res chain seq x y z
N MET A 1 3.70 1.80 10.54
CA MET A 1 4.40 2.78 9.70
C MET A 1 3.53 3.08 8.49
N SER A 2 3.41 4.35 8.11
CA SER A 2 2.56 4.77 7.00
C SER A 2 3.39 4.85 5.70
N LEU A 3 3.46 3.72 4.97
CA LEU A 3 4.24 3.61 3.72
C LEU A 3 3.86 4.68 2.69
N SER A 4 2.61 5.16 2.72
CA SER A 4 2.09 6.17 1.80
C SER A 4 2.81 7.52 1.90
N TYR A 5 3.49 7.81 3.00
CA TYR A 5 4.22 9.07 3.18
C TYR A 5 5.69 8.97 2.78
N LEU A 6 6.14 7.81 2.30
CA LEU A 6 7.48 7.66 1.76
C LEU A 6 7.52 8.08 0.29
N PRO A 7 8.64 8.65 -0.18
CA PRO A 7 8.93 8.71 -1.61
C PRO A 7 8.72 7.33 -2.23
N CYS A 8 8.14 7.27 -3.44
CA CYS A 8 7.81 6.00 -4.10
C CYS A 8 9.02 5.05 -4.16
N GLU A 9 10.20 5.58 -4.48
CA GLU A 9 11.48 4.87 -4.52
C GLU A 9 11.87 4.19 -3.19
N HIS A 10 11.35 4.66 -2.05
CA HIS A 10 11.63 4.12 -0.72
C HIS A 10 10.53 3.17 -0.22
N ILE A 11 9.37 3.09 -0.88
CA ILE A 11 8.27 2.22 -0.47
C ILE A 11 8.66 0.75 -0.57
N ILE A 12 9.20 0.32 -1.72
CA ILE A 12 9.59 -1.09 -1.93
C ILE A 12 10.70 -1.52 -0.95
N PRO A 13 11.82 -0.79 -0.80
CA PRO A 13 12.85 -1.15 0.17
C PRO A 13 12.33 -1.26 1.61
N THR A 14 11.48 -0.32 2.04
CA THR A 14 10.91 -0.33 3.40
C THR A 14 9.92 -1.49 3.58
N PHE A 15 9.14 -1.80 2.55
CA PHE A 15 8.23 -2.93 2.57
C PHE A 15 8.97 -4.27 2.67
N GLU A 16 10.09 -4.46 1.96
CA GLU A 16 10.86 -5.71 2.07
C GLU A 16 11.44 -5.89 3.48
N GLN A 17 11.83 -4.81 4.18
CA GLN A 17 12.22 -4.89 5.59
C GLN A 17 11.05 -5.32 6.50
N LEU A 18 9.87 -4.73 6.30
CA LEU A 18 8.65 -5.11 7.02
C LEU A 18 8.26 -6.57 6.75
N LYS A 19 8.49 -7.05 5.52
CA LYS A 19 8.21 -8.42 5.14
C LYS A 19 9.10 -9.41 5.89
N LEU A 20 10.41 -9.13 5.99
CA LEU A 20 11.32 -9.98 6.77
C LEU A 20 10.86 -10.09 8.23
N GLN A 21 10.47 -8.97 8.85
CA GLN A 21 9.92 -8.97 10.21
C GLN A 21 8.62 -9.77 10.32
N ALA A 22 7.74 -9.69 9.32
CA ALA A 22 6.50 -10.45 9.31
C ALA A 22 6.72 -11.96 9.09
N GLU A 23 7.76 -12.35 8.33
CA GLU A 23 8.18 -13.74 8.15
C GLU A 23 8.73 -14.33 9.44
N GLU A 24 9.47 -13.55 10.23
CA GLU A 24 9.96 -13.96 11.56
C GLU A 24 8.82 -14.16 12.57
N VAL A 25 7.80 -13.29 12.56
CA VAL A 25 6.64 -13.40 13.46
C VAL A 25 5.67 -14.51 13.00
N GLY A 26 5.50 -14.69 11.69
CA GLY A 26 4.59 -15.66 11.11
C GLY A 26 3.10 -15.39 11.37
N GLY A 27 2.24 -16.37 11.08
CA GLY A 27 0.81 -16.30 11.39
C GLY A 27 -0.01 -15.31 10.53
N PRO A 28 -1.11 -14.75 11.06
CA PRO A 28 -2.03 -13.90 10.29
C PRO A 28 -1.38 -12.65 9.68
N ILE A 29 -0.35 -12.09 10.33
CA ILE A 29 0.35 -10.91 9.83
C ILE A 29 1.10 -11.21 8.52
N LEU A 30 1.66 -12.41 8.38
CA LEU A 30 2.32 -12.83 7.15
C LEU A 30 1.34 -12.88 5.97
N ASN A 31 0.10 -13.34 6.20
CA ASN A 31 -0.93 -13.36 5.17
C ASN A 31 -1.29 -11.95 4.69
N VAL A 32 -1.39 -10.98 5.61
CA VAL A 32 -1.64 -9.57 5.29
C VAL A 32 -0.49 -9.00 4.47
N VAL A 33 0.76 -9.22 4.90
CA VAL A 33 1.94 -8.76 4.15
C VAL A 33 2.00 -9.38 2.76
N MET A 34 1.73 -10.68 2.61
CA MET A 34 1.71 -11.34 1.30
C MET A 34 0.60 -10.82 0.39
N TYR A 35 -0.56 -10.48 0.95
CA TYR A 35 -1.62 -9.80 0.21
C TYR A 35 -1.17 -8.40 -0.25
N MET A 36 -0.61 -7.60 0.66
CA MET A 36 -0.09 -6.27 0.32
C MET A 36 0.96 -6.34 -0.78
N GLN A 37 1.88 -7.32 -0.72
CA GLN A 37 2.90 -7.50 -1.73
C GLN A 37 2.30 -7.72 -3.13
N ARG A 38 1.27 -8.57 -3.24
CA ARG A 38 0.64 -8.91 -4.52
C ARG A 38 -0.23 -7.79 -5.09
N THR A 39 -0.91 -7.04 -4.23
CA THR A 39 -1.92 -6.08 -4.66
C THR A 39 -1.35 -4.66 -4.77
N TRP A 40 -0.59 -4.22 -3.77
CA TRP A 40 -0.22 -2.81 -3.56
C TRP A 40 1.22 -2.46 -3.88
N ILE A 41 2.11 -3.45 -3.78
CA ILE A 41 3.56 -3.26 -3.99
C ILE A 41 3.97 -3.70 -5.39
N ARG A 42 3.56 -4.91 -5.80
CA ARG A 42 3.92 -5.52 -7.09
C ARG A 42 2.72 -5.71 -8.02
N GLY A 43 1.54 -5.23 -7.61
CA GLY A 43 0.34 -5.28 -8.44
C GLY A 43 0.45 -4.33 -9.63
N SER A 44 -0.23 -4.66 -10.72
CA SER A 44 -0.26 -3.82 -11.94
C SER A 44 -1.34 -2.75 -11.92
N MET A 45 -2.34 -2.88 -11.04
CA MET A 45 -3.52 -2.00 -11.00
C MET A 45 -3.34 -0.82 -10.04
N TRP A 46 -2.65 -1.02 -8.92
CA TRP A 46 -2.43 0.00 -7.88
C TRP A 46 -0.96 -0.05 -7.43
N THR A 47 -0.08 0.59 -8.20
CA THR A 47 1.36 0.65 -7.89
C THR A 47 1.62 1.69 -6.80
N PRO A 48 2.79 1.63 -6.12
CA PRO A 48 3.20 2.63 -5.13
C PRO A 48 3.10 4.09 -5.60
N ASP A 49 3.29 4.37 -6.89
CA ASP A 49 3.11 5.71 -7.46
C ASP A 49 1.66 6.20 -7.41
N ASN A 50 0.68 5.29 -7.44
CA ASN A 50 -0.74 5.64 -7.45
C ASN A 50 -1.26 6.08 -6.07
N TRP A 51 -0.68 5.54 -4.99
CA TRP A 51 -1.18 5.74 -3.63
C TRP A 51 -0.18 6.42 -2.68
N SER A 52 1.05 6.68 -3.13
CA SER A 52 1.99 7.53 -2.38
C SER A 52 1.47 8.98 -2.34
N VAL A 53 1.35 9.50 -1.13
CA VAL A 53 0.97 10.90 -0.83
C VAL A 53 2.19 11.75 -0.47
N TYR A 54 3.41 11.25 -0.73
CA TYR A 54 4.63 12.00 -0.45
C TYR A 54 4.63 13.35 -1.16
N ARG A 55 4.81 14.43 -0.38
CA ARG A 55 4.76 15.83 -0.85
C ARG A 55 3.44 16.27 -1.49
N GLN A 56 2.33 15.58 -1.22
CA GLN A 56 1.00 16.08 -1.57
C GLN A 56 0.48 16.96 -0.43
N THR A 57 0.25 18.24 -0.73
CA THR A 57 -0.28 19.24 0.23
C THR A 57 -1.78 19.04 0.51
N GLU A 58 -2.49 18.43 -0.43
CA GLU A 58 -3.92 18.11 -0.33
C GLU A 58 -4.10 16.61 -0.18
N ARG A 59 -4.90 16.20 0.82
CA ARG A 59 -5.44 14.83 0.87
C ARG A 59 -6.40 14.67 -0.29
N THR A 60 -5.90 14.15 -1.40
CA THR A 60 -6.76 13.75 -2.51
C THR A 60 -7.65 12.59 -2.05
N ASN A 61 -8.82 12.45 -2.65
CA ASN A 61 -9.75 11.31 -2.44
C ASN A 61 -9.10 9.92 -2.65
N ASN A 62 -7.84 9.87 -3.10
CA ASN A 62 -7.03 8.67 -3.25
C ASN A 62 -6.60 8.03 -1.93
N ASP A 63 -6.83 8.68 -0.78
CA ASP A 63 -6.64 8.08 0.56
C ASP A 63 -7.70 7.01 0.92
N VAL A 64 -8.72 6.83 0.07
CA VAL A 64 -9.93 6.11 0.45
C VAL A 64 -10.21 4.98 -0.53
N GLU A 65 -9.77 3.76 -0.18
CA GLU A 65 -10.48 2.55 -0.59
C GLU A 65 -11.88 2.48 0.05
N GLY A 66 -12.78 3.38 -0.35
CA GLY A 66 -14.03 3.57 0.37
C GLY A 66 -14.96 4.56 -0.31
N ILE A 67 -15.51 4.18 -1.45
CA ILE A 67 -16.94 3.94 -1.66
C ILE A 67 -17.11 3.68 -3.16
N PHE A 68 -17.52 2.46 -3.50
CA PHE A 68 -18.05 2.10 -4.80
C PHE A 68 -19.45 2.73 -4.90
N PHE A 69 -19.60 3.92 -5.48
CA PHE A 69 -20.92 4.37 -5.94
C PHE A 69 -21.10 3.83 -7.35
N THR A 70 -21.71 2.65 -7.46
CA THR A 70 -22.43 2.24 -8.67
C THR A 70 -23.49 3.29 -8.96
N TYR A 71 -23.35 3.98 -10.10
CA TYR A 71 -24.48 4.68 -10.71
C TYR A 71 -25.53 3.63 -11.07
N ILE A 72 -26.65 3.65 -10.36
CA ILE A 72 -27.89 3.05 -10.84
C ILE A 72 -28.60 4.19 -11.58
N GLU A 73 -28.64 4.11 -12.90
CA GLU A 73 -29.71 4.72 -13.72
C GLU A 73 -30.94 3.81 -13.72
#